data_AF-I6EM03-F1
#
_entry.id   AF-I6EM03-F1
#
_cell.length_a   1.000
_cell.length_b   1.000
_cell.length_c   1.000
_cell.angle_alpha   90.00
_cell.angle_beta   90.00
_cell.angle_gamma   90.00
#
_symmetry.space_group_name_H-M   'P 1'
#
loop_
_entity.id
_entity.type
_entity.pdbx_description
1 polymer ?
#
loop_
_entity_poly.entity_id
_entity_poly.type
_entity_poly.pdbx_seq_one_letter_code
_entity_poly.pdbx_strand_id
1 'polypeptide(L)'
;MDSARALIARGWGVSLVSRCLRVSRAQLHVILRRTDDWMDGRRSRHTDDTDVLLRIHHVIGELPTYGYRRVWALLRRQAELDGMPAINAKRVYRIMRQNALLLERKPAVPPSKRAHTGRVAVKESNQRWCSDGFEFCCDNGERLRVTFALDCCDREALHWAVTTGGFNSETVQDVMLGAVERRFG
;
A
#
# COMPACT_ATOMS: atom_id res chain seq x y z
N MET A 1 35.75 -11.19 11.84
CA MET A 1 35.86 -12.67 11.92
C MET A 1 36.61 -13.22 10.71
N ASP A 2 36.33 -12.76 9.49
CA ASP A 2 37.01 -13.25 8.27
C ASP A 2 38.52 -12.95 8.26
N SER A 3 38.95 -11.80 8.77
CA SER A 3 40.38 -11.47 8.93
C SER A 3 41.11 -12.43 9.89
N ALA A 4 40.42 -12.91 10.94
CA ALA A 4 41.01 -13.86 11.89
C ALA A 4 41.21 -15.25 11.26
N ARG A 5 40.23 -15.71 10.47
CA ARG A 5 40.35 -16.94 9.68
C ARG A 5 41.50 -16.85 8.67
N ALA A 6 41.59 -15.73 7.95
CA ALA A 6 42.64 -15.52 6.95
C ALA A 6 44.05 -15.54 7.56
N LEU A 7 44.25 -14.94 8.74
CA LEU A 7 45.55 -14.98 9.44
C LEU A 7 45.89 -16.40 9.93
N ILE A 8 44.91 -17.14 10.45
CA ILE A 8 45.15 -18.53 10.87
C ILE A 8 45.48 -19.42 9.67
N ALA A 9 44.79 -19.25 8.55
CA ALA A 9 45.09 -19.95 7.29
C ALA A 9 46.50 -19.62 6.74
N ARG A 10 47.04 -18.43 7.06
CA ARG A 10 48.43 -18.03 6.75
C ARG A 10 49.46 -18.55 7.76
N GLY A 11 49.08 -19.43 8.68
CA GLY A 11 49.99 -20.09 9.63
C GLY A 11 50.14 -19.38 10.99
N TRP A 12 49.38 -18.31 11.25
CA TRP A 12 49.46 -17.62 12.54
C TRP A 12 48.72 -18.40 13.65
N GLY A 13 49.35 -18.51 14.83
CA GLY A 13 48.79 -19.26 15.96
C GLY A 13 47.47 -18.68 16.49
N VAL A 14 46.49 -19.55 16.77
CA VAL A 14 45.13 -19.16 17.19
C VAL A 14 45.14 -18.25 18.44
N SER A 15 46.02 -18.51 19.39
CA SER A 15 46.17 -17.69 20.62
C SER A 15 46.64 -16.26 20.30
N LEU A 16 47.57 -16.11 19.36
CA LEU A 16 48.10 -14.83 18.95
C LEU A 16 47.03 -14.02 18.22
N VAL A 17 46.34 -14.66 17.26
CA VAL A 17 45.25 -14.04 16.51
C VAL A 17 44.09 -13.63 17.42
N SER A 18 43.70 -14.48 18.37
CA SER A 18 42.67 -14.18 19.37
C SER A 18 43.01 -12.95 20.19
N ARG A 19 44.24 -12.86 20.69
CA ARG A 19 44.72 -11.73 21.52
C ARG A 19 44.83 -10.44 20.72
N CYS A 20 45.43 -10.48 19.53
CA CYS A 20 45.65 -9.30 18.69
C CYS A 20 44.34 -8.73 18.13
N LEU A 21 43.41 -9.59 17.70
CA LEU A 21 42.12 -9.16 17.12
C LEU A 21 40.99 -9.08 18.15
N ARG A 22 41.26 -9.37 19.43
CA ARG A 22 40.27 -9.39 20.53
C ARG A 22 39.03 -10.23 20.22
N VAL A 23 39.22 -11.38 19.56
CA VAL A 23 38.16 -12.34 19.24
C VAL A 23 38.24 -13.55 20.16
N SER A 24 37.09 -14.13 20.54
CA SER A 24 37.05 -15.30 21.42
C SER A 24 37.82 -16.49 20.84
N ARG A 25 38.80 -16.98 21.60
CA ARG A 25 39.59 -18.17 21.23
C ARG A 25 38.71 -19.41 21.06
N ALA A 26 37.75 -19.62 21.95
CA ALA A 26 36.82 -20.75 21.88
C ALA A 26 35.99 -20.69 20.59
N GLN A 27 35.49 -19.50 20.23
CA GLN A 27 34.71 -19.30 19.01
C GLN A 27 35.54 -19.54 17.75
N LEU A 28 36.83 -19.14 17.74
CA LEU A 28 37.73 -19.46 16.62
C LEU A 28 37.92 -20.96 16.44
N HIS A 29 38.08 -21.74 17.52
CA HIS A 29 38.18 -23.19 17.43
C HIS A 29 36.89 -23.83 16.91
N VAL A 30 35.71 -23.37 17.35
CA VAL A 30 34.42 -23.82 16.80
C VAL A 30 34.34 -23.55 15.30
N ILE A 31 34.80 -22.37 14.89
CA ILE A 31 34.78 -21.90 13.51
C ILE A 31 35.74 -22.66 12.59
N LEU A 32 36.92 -23.04 13.10
CA LEU A 32 37.95 -23.79 12.36
C LEU A 32 37.63 -25.27 12.23
N ARG A 33 36.80 -25.82 13.13
CA ARG A 33 36.32 -27.21 13.08
C ARG A 33 35.11 -27.41 12.17
N ARG A 34 34.55 -26.34 11.62
CA ARG A 34 33.46 -26.43 10.65
C ARG A 34 33.98 -27.05 9.37
N THR A 35 33.20 -27.96 8.81
CA THR A 35 33.41 -28.50 7.49
C THR A 35 33.18 -27.42 6.42
N ASP A 36 33.72 -27.61 5.22
CA ASP A 36 33.59 -26.62 4.13
C ASP A 36 32.14 -26.47 3.64
N ASP A 37 31.32 -27.50 3.80
CA ASP A 37 29.87 -27.50 3.53
C ASP A 37 29.03 -26.90 4.67
N TRP A 38 29.66 -26.49 5.78
CA TRP A 38 28.95 -25.91 6.91
C TRP A 38 28.21 -24.62 6.49
N MET A 39 26.89 -24.62 6.68
CA MET A 39 26.05 -23.44 6.48
C MET A 39 25.46 -22.97 7.82
N ASP A 40 25.44 -21.64 8.02
CA ASP A 40 24.76 -21.06 9.18
C ASP A 40 23.24 -21.29 9.07
N GLY A 41 22.70 -22.10 9.98
CA GLY A 41 21.26 -22.38 10.06
C GLY A 41 20.39 -21.17 10.39
N ARG A 42 21.00 -20.03 10.75
CA ARG A 42 20.31 -18.73 10.89
C ARG A 42 20.07 -18.01 9.57
N ARG A 43 20.49 -18.58 8.42
CA ARG A 43 20.09 -18.07 7.12
C ARG A 43 18.57 -18.21 6.95
N SER A 44 17.96 -17.19 6.36
CA SER A 44 16.53 -17.20 6.00
C SER A 44 16.20 -18.52 5.31
N ARG A 45 15.23 -19.28 5.84
CA ARG A 45 14.66 -20.41 5.10
C ARG A 45 14.22 -19.89 3.74
N HIS A 46 14.79 -20.43 2.67
CA HIS A 46 14.29 -20.20 1.33
C HIS A 46 12.97 -20.96 1.24
N THR A 47 11.86 -20.25 1.37
CA THR A 47 10.53 -20.82 1.08
C THR A 47 10.30 -20.62 -0.41
N ASP A 48 9.91 -21.68 -1.10
CA ASP A 48 9.44 -21.54 -2.47
C ASP A 48 8.18 -20.65 -2.48
N ASP A 49 8.31 -19.49 -3.12
CA ASP A 49 7.28 -18.47 -3.23
C ASP A 49 6.61 -18.48 -4.62
N THR A 50 6.95 -19.44 -5.50
CA THR A 50 6.50 -19.50 -6.90
C THR A 50 4.98 -19.52 -7.03
N ASP A 51 4.29 -20.38 -6.27
CA ASP A 51 2.82 -20.45 -6.27
C ASP A 51 2.18 -19.11 -5.87
N VAL A 52 2.68 -18.51 -4.79
CA VAL A 52 2.16 -17.23 -4.29
C VAL A 52 2.41 -16.12 -5.31
N LEU A 53 3.56 -16.12 -5.99
CA LEU A 53 3.88 -15.16 -7.03
C LEU A 53 2.95 -15.28 -8.23
N LEU A 54 2.63 -16.50 -8.69
CA LEU A 54 1.66 -16.73 -9.77
C LEU A 54 0.28 -16.18 -9.40
N ARG A 55 -0.18 -16.44 -8.17
CA ARG A 55 -1.46 -15.91 -7.67
C ARG A 55 -1.45 -14.38 -7.59
N ILE A 56 -0.33 -13.77 -7.19
CA ILE A 56 -0.16 -12.31 -7.21
C ILE A 56 -0.26 -11.77 -8.64
N HIS A 57 0.41 -12.39 -9.61
CA HIS A 57 0.36 -11.97 -11.01
C HIS A 57 -1.05 -12.04 -11.58
N HIS A 58 -1.82 -13.08 -11.26
CA HIS A 58 -3.22 -13.19 -11.67
C HIS A 58 -4.06 -12.01 -11.14
N VAL A 59 -3.92 -11.66 -9.85
CA VAL A 59 -4.64 -10.52 -9.26
C VAL A 59 -4.21 -9.18 -9.89
N ILE A 60 -2.92 -8.98 -10.14
CA ILE A 60 -2.40 -7.73 -10.71
C ILE A 60 -2.79 -7.58 -12.19
N GLY A 61 -2.86 -8.68 -12.95
CA GLY A 61 -3.25 -8.66 -14.36
C GLY A 61 -4.62 -8.03 -14.59
N GLU A 62 -5.58 -8.35 -13.72
CA GLU A 62 -6.92 -7.76 -13.75
C GLU A 62 -6.96 -6.36 -13.12
N LEU A 63 -6.12 -6.10 -12.11
CA LEU A 63 -6.20 -4.92 -11.25
C LEU A 63 -4.82 -4.24 -11.03
N PRO A 64 -4.25 -3.60 -12.06
CA PRO A 64 -2.88 -3.08 -12.02
C PRO A 64 -2.68 -1.91 -11.03
N THR A 65 -3.76 -1.27 -10.57
CA THR A 65 -3.71 -0.17 -9.59
C THR A 65 -3.73 -0.66 -8.13
N TYR A 66 -3.73 -1.97 -7.89
CA TYR A 66 -3.84 -2.52 -6.54
C TYR A 66 -2.47 -2.64 -5.87
N GLY A 67 -2.31 -1.93 -4.75
CA GLY A 67 -1.14 -2.09 -3.90
C GLY A 67 -1.18 -3.39 -3.09
N TYR A 68 -0.03 -3.77 -2.52
CA TYR A 68 0.13 -5.05 -1.82
C TYR A 68 -0.93 -5.35 -0.75
N ARG A 69 -1.49 -4.33 -0.09
CA ARG A 69 -2.56 -4.51 0.91
C ARG A 69 -3.85 -5.01 0.28
N ARG A 70 -4.22 -4.48 -0.89
CA ARG A 70 -5.43 -4.91 -1.63
C ARG A 70 -5.21 -6.29 -2.25
N VAL A 71 -4.02 -6.53 -2.83
CA VAL A 71 -3.63 -7.85 -3.33
C VAL A 71 -3.71 -8.89 -2.21
N TRP A 72 -3.14 -8.61 -1.04
CA TRP A 72 -3.24 -9.49 0.13
C TRP A 72 -4.70 -9.74 0.55
N ALA A 73 -5.55 -8.73 0.56
CA ALA A 73 -6.96 -8.89 0.93
C ALA A 73 -7.71 -9.83 -0.03
N LEU A 74 -7.44 -9.73 -1.34
CA LEU A 74 -8.02 -10.62 -2.34
C LEU A 74 -7.51 -12.06 -2.20
N LEU A 75 -6.19 -12.23 -2.05
CA LEU A 75 -5.59 -13.54 -1.81
C LEU A 75 -6.12 -14.22 -0.54
N ARG A 76 -6.34 -13.42 0.51
CA ARG A 76 -6.94 -13.88 1.77
C ARG A 76 -8.38 -14.33 1.57
N ARG A 77 -9.21 -13.53 0.91
CA ARG A 77 -10.60 -13.88 0.60
C ARG A 77 -10.69 -15.18 -0.20
N GLN A 78 -9.83 -15.33 -1.21
CA GLN A 78 -9.77 -16.57 -2.01
C GLN A 78 -9.35 -17.77 -1.16
N ALA A 79 -8.31 -17.62 -0.32
CA ALA A 79 -7.89 -18.69 0.58
C ALA A 79 -9.01 -19.10 1.57
N GLU A 80 -9.79 -18.14 2.08
CA GLU A 80 -10.95 -18.42 2.95
C GLU A 80 -12.04 -19.21 2.21
N LEU A 81 -12.30 -18.92 0.93
CA LEU A 81 -13.25 -19.68 0.10
C LEU A 81 -12.75 -21.10 -0.20
N ASP A 82 -11.45 -21.25 -0.47
CA ASP A 82 -10.83 -22.53 -0.81
C ASP A 82 -10.51 -23.40 0.43
N GLY A 83 -10.79 -22.92 1.64
CA GLY A 83 -10.45 -23.62 2.89
C GLY A 83 -8.94 -23.68 3.18
N MET A 84 -8.16 -22.81 2.54
CA MET A 84 -6.70 -22.78 2.60
C MET A 84 -6.20 -21.77 3.65
N PRO A 85 -5.00 -21.98 4.22
CA PRO A 85 -4.43 -21.05 5.18
C PRO A 85 -4.14 -19.69 4.54
N ALA A 86 -4.51 -18.61 5.23
CA ALA A 86 -4.27 -17.26 4.77
C ALA A 86 -2.76 -16.94 4.71
N ILE A 87 -2.33 -16.36 3.58
CA ILE A 87 -0.95 -15.90 3.41
C ILE A 87 -0.71 -14.65 4.27
N ASN A 88 0.41 -14.62 4.98
CA ASN A 88 0.79 -13.45 5.77
C ASN A 88 1.05 -12.21 4.88
N ALA A 89 0.46 -11.07 5.24
CA ALA A 89 0.65 -9.80 4.51
C ALA A 89 2.12 -9.40 4.34
N LYS A 90 2.98 -9.70 5.33
CA LYS A 90 4.43 -9.43 5.25
C LYS A 90 5.11 -10.28 4.17
N ARG A 91 4.65 -11.52 3.97
CA ARG A 91 5.14 -12.42 2.91
C ARG A 91 4.75 -11.88 1.54
N VAL A 92 3.48 -11.47 1.37
CA VAL A 92 3.01 -10.82 0.12
C VAL A 92 3.84 -9.57 -0.19
N TYR A 93 4.02 -8.69 0.80
CA TYR A 93 4.86 -7.50 0.64
C TYR A 93 6.29 -7.84 0.20
N ARG A 94 6.93 -8.83 0.86
CA ARG A 94 8.30 -9.27 0.53
C ARG A 94 8.38 -9.76 -0.92
N ILE A 95 7.47 -10.64 -1.33
CA ILE A 95 7.43 -11.22 -2.68
C ILE A 95 7.23 -10.12 -3.72
N MET A 96 6.24 -9.24 -3.52
CA MET A 96 5.98 -8.13 -4.45
C MET A 96 7.18 -7.18 -4.53
N ARG A 97 7.85 -6.90 -3.41
CA ARG A 97 9.07 -6.06 -3.40
C ARG A 97 10.22 -6.71 -4.17
N GLN A 98 10.47 -8.00 -3.97
CA GLN A 98 11.54 -8.73 -4.65
C GLN A 98 11.34 -8.84 -6.16
N ASN A 99 10.08 -8.82 -6.62
CA ASN A 99 9.70 -8.92 -8.03
C ASN A 99 9.31 -7.56 -8.67
N ALA A 100 9.61 -6.43 -8.02
CA ALA A 100 9.27 -5.09 -8.51
C ALA A 100 7.77 -4.86 -8.83
N LEU A 101 6.88 -5.52 -8.08
CA LEU A 101 5.42 -5.45 -8.25
C LEU A 101 4.73 -4.46 -7.30
N LEU A 102 5.50 -3.67 -6.53
CA LEU A 102 4.93 -2.64 -5.68
C LEU A 102 4.57 -1.41 -6.51
N LEU A 103 3.40 -0.82 -6.24
CA LEU A 103 3.04 0.46 -6.83
C LEU A 103 4.10 1.52 -6.52
N GLU A 104 4.47 2.27 -7.55
CA GLU A 104 5.30 3.44 -7.36
C GLU A 104 4.60 4.44 -6.43
N ARG A 105 5.36 4.94 -5.46
CA ARG A 105 4.87 6.03 -4.63
C ARG A 105 4.81 7.26 -5.51
N LYS A 106 3.59 7.66 -5.89
CA LYS A 106 3.37 8.94 -6.56
C LYS A 106 4.04 10.04 -5.71
N PRO A 107 4.94 10.86 -6.27
CA PRO A 107 5.52 11.97 -5.53
C PRO A 107 4.38 12.85 -5.01
N ALA A 108 4.56 13.43 -3.82
CA ALA A 108 3.58 14.36 -3.28
C ALA A 108 3.32 15.43 -4.34
N VAL A 109 2.06 15.52 -4.79
CA VAL A 109 1.67 16.56 -5.75
C VAL A 109 2.00 17.89 -5.09
N PRO A 110 2.84 18.75 -5.71
CA PRO A 110 3.15 20.04 -5.14
C PRO A 110 1.84 20.79 -4.84
N PRO A 111 1.70 21.40 -3.66
CA PRO A 111 0.50 22.15 -3.34
C PRO A 111 0.26 23.20 -4.43
N SER A 112 -0.99 23.26 -4.91
CA SER A 112 -1.37 24.19 -5.97
C SER A 112 -1.04 25.63 -5.54
N LYS A 113 -0.45 26.41 -6.46
CA LYS A 113 -0.26 27.86 -6.26
C LYS A 113 -1.59 28.62 -6.13
N ARG A 114 -2.72 27.99 -6.42
CA ARG A 114 -4.09 28.52 -6.29
C ARG A 114 -4.78 28.08 -4.99
N ALA A 115 -4.05 27.67 -3.96
CA ALA A 115 -4.66 27.37 -2.68
C ALA A 115 -5.38 28.63 -2.15
N HIS A 116 -6.69 28.55 -1.97
CA HIS A 116 -7.44 29.64 -1.35
C HIS A 116 -7.15 29.68 0.15
N THR A 117 -6.99 30.88 0.71
CA THR A 117 -6.84 31.09 2.16
C THR A 117 -8.19 31.19 2.88
N GLY A 118 -9.30 31.17 2.13
CA GLY A 118 -10.65 31.26 2.68
C GLY A 118 -11.04 30.02 3.49
N ARG A 119 -11.81 30.22 4.55
CA ARG A 119 -12.43 29.16 5.35
C ARG A 119 -13.81 28.81 4.75
N VAL A 120 -13.96 27.57 4.30
CA VAL A 120 -15.23 27.06 3.75
C VAL A 120 -16.14 26.54 4.86
N ALA A 121 -15.57 25.93 5.90
CA ALA A 121 -16.33 25.35 7.00
C ALA A 121 -16.91 26.42 7.95
N VAL A 122 -18.22 26.33 8.18
CA VAL A 122 -19.00 27.19 9.09
C VAL A 122 -19.28 26.48 10.41
N LYS A 123 -19.77 27.20 11.43
CA LYS A 123 -19.95 26.67 12.80
C LYS A 123 -21.30 25.98 13.00
N GLU A 124 -22.32 26.38 12.27
CA GLU A 124 -23.68 25.86 12.41
C GLU A 124 -24.18 25.38 11.04
N SER A 125 -25.02 24.36 11.05
CA SER A 125 -25.66 23.83 9.85
C SER A 125 -26.55 24.90 9.19
N ASN A 126 -26.74 24.76 7.88
CA ASN A 126 -27.58 25.64 7.04
C ASN A 126 -27.12 27.10 6.93
N GLN A 127 -25.94 27.46 7.46
CA GLN A 127 -25.35 28.79 7.25
C GLN A 127 -24.67 28.93 5.89
N ARG A 128 -24.11 27.83 5.36
CA ARG A 128 -23.45 27.80 4.06
C ARG A 128 -23.55 26.41 3.47
N TRP A 129 -24.04 26.33 2.25
CA TRP A 129 -23.99 25.13 1.44
C TRP A 129 -22.97 25.29 0.30
N CYS A 130 -22.36 24.17 -0.05
CA CYS A 130 -21.33 24.04 -1.05
C CYS A 130 -21.86 23.10 -2.14
N SER A 131 -21.72 23.47 -3.41
CA SER A 131 -22.00 22.57 -4.52
C SER A 131 -20.74 22.29 -5.29
N ASP A 132 -20.60 21.05 -5.74
CA ASP A 132 -19.49 20.58 -6.55
C ASP A 132 -19.96 19.40 -7.42
N GLY A 133 -19.11 18.96 -8.33
CA GLY A 133 -19.36 17.81 -9.17
C GLY A 133 -18.11 16.99 -9.44
N PHE A 134 -18.31 15.69 -9.61
CA PHE A 134 -17.25 14.78 -10.02
C PHE A 134 -17.74 13.84 -11.11
N GLU A 135 -16.78 13.26 -11.83
CA GLU A 135 -17.04 12.31 -12.90
C GLU A 135 -16.29 11.01 -12.62
N PHE A 136 -16.93 9.89 -12.92
CA PHE A 136 -16.30 8.58 -12.92
C PHE A 136 -16.77 7.74 -14.11
N CYS A 137 -15.93 6.80 -14.53
CA CYS A 137 -16.25 5.86 -15.61
C CYS A 137 -16.85 4.58 -15.00
N CYS A 138 -17.90 4.07 -15.63
CA CYS A 138 -18.48 2.77 -15.38
C CYS A 138 -17.77 1.68 -16.19
N ASP A 139 -17.93 0.42 -15.78
CA ASP A 139 -17.30 -0.73 -16.46
C ASP A 139 -17.81 -0.92 -17.91
N ASN A 140 -19.00 -0.42 -18.23
CA ASN A 140 -19.56 -0.41 -19.58
C ASN A 140 -19.00 0.71 -20.49
N GLY A 141 -18.05 1.51 -19.98
CA GLY A 141 -17.43 2.63 -20.70
C GLY A 141 -18.20 3.95 -20.62
N GLU A 142 -19.38 3.98 -20.01
CA GLU A 142 -20.13 5.22 -19.80
C GLU A 142 -19.46 6.09 -18.73
N ARG A 143 -19.58 7.42 -18.88
CA ARG A 143 -19.09 8.38 -17.90
C ARG A 143 -20.29 8.98 -17.19
N LEU A 144 -20.36 8.79 -15.88
CA LEU A 144 -21.36 9.39 -15.03
C LEU A 144 -20.79 10.65 -14.37
N ARG A 145 -21.58 11.71 -14.39
CA ARG A 145 -21.29 12.98 -13.73
C ARG A 145 -22.29 13.19 -12.61
N VAL A 146 -21.77 13.32 -11.39
CA VAL A 146 -22.56 13.57 -10.19
C VAL A 146 -22.42 15.04 -9.84
N THR A 147 -23.56 15.72 -9.66
CA THR A 147 -23.62 17.06 -9.08
C THR A 147 -24.30 16.94 -7.72
N PHE A 148 -23.74 17.57 -6.70
CA PHE A 148 -24.28 17.49 -5.35
C PHE A 148 -24.27 18.84 -4.63
N ALA A 149 -25.08 18.93 -3.58
CA ALA A 149 -25.08 20.01 -2.59
C ALA A 149 -24.79 19.41 -1.21
N LEU A 150 -23.91 20.07 -0.45
CA LEU A 150 -23.42 19.61 0.83
C LEU A 150 -23.36 20.76 1.84
N ASP A 151 -23.73 20.48 3.08
CA ASP A 151 -23.62 21.45 4.17
C ASP A 151 -22.14 21.58 4.61
N CYS A 152 -21.61 22.81 4.58
CA CYS A 152 -20.20 23.03 4.86
C CYS A 152 -19.86 22.94 6.38
N CYS A 153 -20.86 22.77 7.26
CA CYS A 153 -20.70 22.51 8.70
C CYS A 153 -20.46 21.02 8.99
N ASP A 154 -21.49 20.19 8.84
CA ASP A 154 -21.51 18.76 9.22
C ASP A 154 -21.12 17.81 8.10
N ARG A 155 -20.95 18.33 6.87
CA ARG A 155 -20.64 17.56 5.65
C ARG A 155 -21.76 16.63 5.22
N GLU A 156 -23.00 16.88 5.62
CA GLU A 156 -24.16 16.15 5.14
C GLU A 156 -24.37 16.43 3.63
N ALA A 157 -24.52 15.37 2.84
CA ALA A 157 -24.93 15.49 1.44
C ALA A 157 -26.45 15.71 1.37
N LEU A 158 -26.85 16.97 1.15
CA LEU A 158 -28.24 17.39 1.18
C LEU A 158 -29.01 16.81 -0.01
N HIS A 159 -28.46 16.93 -1.22
CA HIS A 159 -29.07 16.39 -2.43
C HIS A 159 -28.02 16.14 -3.51
N TRP A 160 -28.36 15.30 -4.49
CA TRP A 160 -27.50 14.98 -5.62
C TRP A 160 -28.31 14.55 -6.83
N ALA A 161 -27.72 14.76 -8.01
CA ALA A 161 -28.25 14.29 -9.30
C ALA A 161 -27.11 13.68 -10.13
N VAL A 162 -27.46 12.71 -10.97
CA VAL A 162 -26.51 11.99 -11.83
C VAL A 162 -26.94 12.13 -13.28
N THR A 163 -25.99 12.45 -14.15
CA THR A 163 -26.23 12.56 -15.59
C THR A 163 -25.14 11.81 -16.36
N THR A 164 -25.50 11.32 -17.55
CA THR A 164 -24.55 10.79 -18.55
C THR A 164 -24.02 11.91 -19.47
N GLY A 165 -24.75 13.02 -19.57
CA GLY A 165 -24.36 14.25 -20.28
C GLY A 165 -23.35 15.10 -19.50
N GLY A 166 -23.01 16.28 -20.03
CA GLY A 166 -22.11 17.23 -19.37
C GLY A 166 -22.74 17.93 -18.16
N PHE A 167 -21.92 18.63 -17.37
CA PHE A 167 -22.42 19.52 -16.32
C PHE A 167 -23.24 20.65 -16.95
N ASN A 168 -24.53 20.75 -16.59
CA ASN A 168 -25.43 21.78 -17.06
C ASN A 168 -26.04 22.54 -15.87
N SER A 169 -26.52 23.76 -16.13
CA SER A 169 -27.09 24.62 -15.08
C SER A 169 -28.43 24.11 -14.54
N GLU A 170 -29.21 23.43 -15.37
CA GLU A 170 -30.52 22.87 -15.02
C GLU A 170 -30.39 21.82 -13.91
N THR A 171 -29.44 20.89 -14.06
CA THR A 171 -29.13 19.87 -13.04
C THR A 171 -28.68 20.52 -11.73
N VAL A 172 -27.88 21.58 -11.78
CA VAL A 172 -27.48 22.31 -10.56
C VAL A 172 -28.70 22.97 -9.90
N GLN A 173 -29.58 23.58 -10.69
CA GLN A 173 -30.81 24.19 -10.18
C GLN A 173 -31.71 23.16 -9.49
N ASP A 174 -31.91 21.99 -10.11
CA ASP A 174 -32.70 20.90 -9.54
C ASP A 174 -32.08 20.37 -8.26
N VAL A 175 -30.75 20.23 -8.21
CA VAL A 175 -30.04 19.82 -6.99
C VAL A 175 -30.25 20.83 -5.87
N MET A 176 -30.22 22.13 -6.17
CA MET A 176 -30.47 23.16 -5.15
C MET A 176 -31.91 23.12 -4.66
N LEU A 177 -32.88 22.97 -5.56
CA LEU A 177 -34.30 22.89 -5.20
C LEU A 177 -34.58 21.66 -4.34
N GLY A 178 -34.08 20.48 -4.75
CA GLY A 178 -34.21 19.24 -3.99
C GLY A 178 -33.46 19.25 -2.66
N ALA A 179 -32.37 20.02 -2.53
CA ALA A 179 -31.67 20.23 -1.26
C ALA A 179 -32.50 21.07 -0.28
N VAL A 180 -33.10 22.17 -0.76
CA VAL A 180 -33.98 23.02 0.05
C VAL A 180 -35.21 22.23 0.49
N GLU A 181 -35.90 21.55 -0.43
CA GLU A 181 -37.08 20.75 -0.13
C GLU A 181 -36.77 19.64 0.87
N ARG A 182 -35.67 18.89 0.71
CA ARG A 182 -35.34 17.83 1.67
C ARG A 182 -35.00 18.37 3.07
N ARG A 183 -34.42 19.56 3.16
CA ARG A 183 -33.95 20.12 4.44
C ARG A 183 -35.04 20.86 5.20
N PHE A 184 -35.98 21.48 4.50
CA PHE A 184 -36.96 22.40 5.08
C PHE A 184 -38.41 22.16 4.66
N GLY A 185 -38.66 21.25 3.71
CA GLY A 185 -40.00 20.84 3.27
C GLY A 185 -40.61 19.75 4.12
#